data_AF-A0A6S7ISQ9-F1
#
_entry.id   AF-A0A6S7ISQ9-F1
#
_cell.length_a   1.000
_cell.length_b   1.000
_cell.length_c   1.000
_cell.angle_alpha   90.00
_cell.angle_beta   90.00
_cell.angle_gamma   90.00
#
_symmetry.space_group_name_H-M   'P 1'
#
loop_
_entity.id
_entity.type
_entity.pdbx_description
1 polymer ?
#
loop_
_entity_poly.entity_id
_entity_poly.type
_entity_poly.pdbx_seq_one_letter_code
_entity_poly.pdbx_strand_id
1 'polypeptide(L)'
;MIFYAAFCRIFVVFIFIGLRVYGNASNHYTNTWAVHIPNVEQEKVNEIARRHGMINLGQVGTLEGFYHFKHRAYPKRMRRGTIAHTSKLSREFKVKWVEQQVVKRRVKRDILFRDPLWNIQWYLHNSNNLFVNYDHNVIPVWKTLNITGRGVSVSILDDGIEKDHPDLKANYDPEASYDYNNIDPDPSPRPTFNDENRHGTRCAGEVAAAAGNNHCGIGVAYGAKIG
;
A
#
# COMPACT_ATOMS: atom_id res chain seq x y z
N MET A 1 70.09 11.71 10.50
CA MET A 1 69.12 12.79 10.84
C MET A 1 68.15 12.94 9.68
N ILE A 2 66.99 12.28 9.77
CA ILE A 2 65.89 12.44 8.81
C ILE A 2 64.66 12.76 9.66
N PHE A 3 64.18 14.00 9.57
CA PHE A 3 62.96 14.46 10.22
C PHE A 3 61.76 14.06 9.34
N TYR A 4 60.88 13.20 9.85
CA TYR A 4 59.55 12.98 9.26
C TYR A 4 58.57 13.98 9.89
N ALA A 5 58.08 14.93 9.08
CA ALA A 5 57.02 15.86 9.44
C ALA A 5 55.66 15.13 9.38
N ALA A 6 54.96 15.04 10.51
CA ALA A 6 53.61 14.52 10.59
C ALA A 6 52.62 15.59 10.09
N PHE A 7 52.00 15.35 8.92
CA PHE A 7 50.89 16.16 8.42
C PHE A 7 49.59 15.79 9.17
N CYS A 8 49.14 16.67 10.05
CA CYS A 8 47.83 16.57 10.70
C CYS A 8 46.74 16.98 9.70
N ARG A 9 45.98 16.00 9.17
CA ARG A 9 44.80 16.26 8.32
C ARG A 9 43.58 16.48 9.22
N ILE A 10 43.16 17.73 9.37
CA ILE A 10 41.90 18.10 10.01
C ILE A 10 40.76 17.77 9.03
N PHE A 11 39.94 16.76 9.35
CA PHE A 11 38.68 16.51 8.67
C PHE A 11 37.62 17.48 9.19
N VAL A 12 37.29 18.50 8.40
CA VAL A 12 36.13 19.36 8.66
C VAL A 12 34.88 18.61 8.19
N VAL A 13 34.13 18.07 9.13
CA VAL A 13 32.81 17.48 8.87
C VAL A 13 31.80 18.62 8.75
N PHE A 14 31.39 18.95 7.51
CA PHE A 14 30.24 19.81 7.28
C PHE A 14 28.96 19.04 7.58
N ILE A 15 28.41 19.24 8.78
CA ILE A 15 27.05 18.78 9.11
C ILE A 15 26.07 19.72 8.41
N PHE A 16 25.58 19.32 7.24
CA PHE A 16 24.43 19.94 6.61
C PHE A 16 23.18 19.61 7.44
N ILE A 17 22.84 20.50 8.38
CA ILE A 17 21.50 20.51 9.01
C ILE A 17 20.54 21.01 7.93
N GLY A 18 19.96 20.08 7.18
CA GLY A 18 18.83 20.36 6.31
C GLY A 18 17.63 20.78 7.16
N LEU A 19 17.44 22.09 7.33
CA LEU A 19 16.19 22.67 7.80
C LEU A 19 15.12 22.36 6.74
N ARG A 20 14.44 21.21 6.89
CA ARG A 20 13.20 20.93 6.17
C ARG A 20 12.17 21.95 6.63
N VAL A 21 11.96 22.96 5.80
CA VAL A 21 10.75 23.79 5.86
C VAL A 21 9.58 22.86 5.54
N TYR A 22 8.93 22.34 6.59
CA TYR A 22 7.64 21.67 6.43
C TYR A 22 6.64 22.72 5.96
N GLY A 23 6.33 22.70 4.66
CA GLY A 23 5.17 23.39 4.12
C GLY A 23 3.95 23.00 4.95
N ASN A 24 3.26 23.99 5.50
CA ASN A 24 2.06 23.83 6.33
C ASN A 24 1.01 23.03 5.56
N ALA A 25 0.92 21.71 5.82
CA ALA A 25 -0.28 20.97 5.49
C ALA A 25 -1.41 21.62 6.29
N SER A 26 -2.45 22.09 5.59
CA SER A 26 -3.63 22.65 6.26
C SER A 26 -4.32 21.55 7.08
N ASN A 27 -3.89 21.38 8.32
CA ASN A 27 -4.48 20.42 9.25
C ASN A 27 -5.93 20.84 9.49
N HIS A 28 -6.86 20.11 8.88
CA HIS A 28 -8.28 20.29 9.15
C HIS A 28 -8.59 19.54 10.43
N TYR A 29 -8.87 20.28 11.50
CA TYR A 29 -9.23 19.73 12.80
C TYR A 29 -10.71 19.33 12.80
N THR A 30 -11.05 18.32 13.58
CA THR A 30 -12.45 17.96 13.83
C THR A 30 -12.95 18.56 15.14
N ASN A 31 -14.27 18.58 15.35
CA ASN A 31 -14.89 18.93 16.63
C ASN A 31 -14.90 17.77 17.63
N THR A 32 -13.93 16.86 17.54
CA THR A 32 -13.86 15.68 18.38
C THR A 32 -12.46 15.44 18.96
N TRP A 33 -12.42 14.77 20.10
CA TRP A 33 -11.22 14.47 20.87
C TRP A 33 -11.20 13.00 21.25
N ALA A 34 -10.02 12.39 21.22
CA ALA A 34 -9.77 11.15 21.94
C ALA A 34 -9.24 11.53 23.33
N VAL A 35 -9.78 10.92 24.37
CA VAL A 35 -9.46 11.24 25.76
C VAL A 35 -9.22 9.95 26.53
N HIS A 36 -8.10 9.86 27.24
CA HIS A 36 -7.76 8.71 28.07
C HIS A 36 -8.08 9.02 29.53
N ILE A 37 -9.04 8.29 30.10
CA ILE A 37 -9.55 8.41 31.47
C ILE A 37 -9.65 6.99 32.06
N PRO A 38 -8.53 6.41 32.52
CA PRO A 38 -8.49 5.03 32.97
C PRO A 38 -9.18 4.85 34.33
N ASN A 39 -9.80 3.68 34.55
CA ASN A 39 -10.37 3.26 35.83
C ASN A 39 -11.45 4.23 36.39
N VAL A 40 -12.30 4.75 35.50
CA VAL A 40 -13.39 5.65 35.88
C VAL A 40 -14.70 5.11 35.34
N GLU A 41 -15.73 5.08 36.18
CA GLU A 41 -17.08 4.69 35.79
C GLU A 41 -17.64 5.57 34.66
N GLN A 42 -18.38 4.95 33.75
CA GLN A 42 -18.91 5.60 32.55
C GLN A 42 -19.69 6.89 32.86
N GLU A 43 -20.47 6.92 33.94
CA GLU A 43 -21.28 8.11 34.27
C GLU A 43 -20.42 9.31 34.68
N LYS A 44 -19.29 9.05 35.35
CA LYS A 44 -18.34 10.11 35.70
C LYS A 44 -17.60 10.64 34.47
N VAL A 45 -17.33 9.78 33.48
CA VAL A 45 -16.79 10.19 32.17
C VAL A 45 -17.79 11.06 31.42
N ASN A 46 -19.08 10.69 31.45
CA ASN A 46 -20.16 11.50 30.89
C ASN A 46 -20.25 12.87 31.58
N GLU A 47 -20.12 12.92 32.91
CA GLU A 47 -20.11 14.15 33.69
C GLU A 47 -18.95 15.07 33.27
N ILE A 48 -17.73 14.53 33.14
CA ILE A 48 -16.56 15.29 32.66
C ILE A 48 -16.85 15.86 31.28
N ALA A 49 -17.35 15.06 30.33
CA ALA A 49 -17.68 15.55 28.99
C ALA A 49 -18.70 16.70 29.04
N ARG A 50 -19.79 16.56 29.82
CA ARG A 50 -20.85 17.58 29.96
C ARG A 50 -20.29 18.89 30.54
N ARG A 51 -19.43 18.82 31.56
CA ARG A 51 -18.81 19.99 32.21
C ARG A 51 -17.98 20.84 31.23
N HIS A 52 -17.39 20.20 30.23
CA HIS A 52 -16.62 20.86 29.17
C HIS A 52 -17.44 21.17 27.90
N GLY A 53 -18.78 21.09 27.96
CA GLY A 53 -19.65 21.39 26.81
C GLY A 53 -19.62 20.32 25.70
N MET A 54 -19.18 19.11 26.04
CA MET A 54 -18.99 17.99 25.13
C MET A 54 -19.98 16.86 25.40
N ILE A 55 -20.07 15.94 24.45
CA ILE A 55 -20.79 14.68 24.56
C ILE A 55 -19.75 13.56 24.51
N ASN A 56 -19.84 12.63 25.45
CA ASN A 56 -19.11 11.37 25.37
C ASN A 56 -19.82 10.45 24.37
N LEU A 57 -19.15 10.06 23.30
CA LEU A 57 -19.67 9.13 22.28
C LEU A 57 -19.41 7.67 22.64
N GLY A 58 -18.73 7.40 23.76
CA GLY A 58 -18.40 6.06 24.22
C GLY A 58 -16.92 5.72 24.05
N GLN A 59 -16.60 4.46 24.35
CA GLN A 59 -15.25 3.93 24.28
C GLN A 59 -14.76 3.82 22.83
N VAL A 60 -13.47 4.08 22.61
CA VAL A 60 -12.84 3.95 21.30
C VAL A 60 -12.50 2.48 21.05
N GLY A 61 -13.46 1.75 20.45
CA GLY A 61 -13.28 0.33 20.11
C GLY A 61 -12.89 -0.51 21.33
N THR A 62 -11.84 -1.32 21.18
CA THR A 62 -11.31 -2.19 22.25
C THR A 62 -10.33 -1.49 23.20
N LEU A 63 -10.10 -0.17 23.04
CA LEU A 63 -9.17 0.58 23.88
C LEU A 63 -9.84 0.97 25.20
N GLU A 64 -9.64 0.16 26.24
CA GLU A 64 -10.19 0.41 27.56
C GLU A 64 -9.71 1.74 28.15
N GLY A 65 -10.65 2.51 28.72
CA GLY A 65 -10.37 3.84 29.28
C GLY A 65 -10.16 4.95 28.24
N PHE A 66 -10.21 4.65 26.95
CA PHE A 66 -10.17 5.68 25.89
C PHE A 66 -11.58 6.01 25.40
N TYR A 67 -11.92 7.29 25.41
CA TYR A 67 -13.24 7.79 25.07
C TYR A 67 -13.20 8.81 23.93
N HIS A 68 -14.27 8.84 23.14
CA HIS A 68 -14.42 9.79 22.04
C HIS A 68 -15.35 10.92 22.45
N PHE A 69 -14.80 12.11 22.69
CA PHE A 69 -15.59 13.29 23.04
C PHE A 69 -15.90 14.13 21.81
N LYS A 70 -17.10 14.70 21.72
CA LYS A 70 -17.52 15.60 20.65
C LYS A 70 -18.10 16.89 21.21
N HIS A 71 -17.63 18.03 20.73
CA HIS A 71 -18.18 19.31 21.15
C HIS A 71 -19.52 19.61 20.45
N ARG A 72 -20.52 20.05 21.21
CA ARG A 72 -21.90 20.27 20.71
C ARG A 72 -22.02 21.41 19.70
N ALA A 73 -21.43 22.57 20.02
CA ALA A 73 -21.61 23.80 19.26
C ALA A 73 -20.65 24.02 18.07
N TYR A 74 -19.62 23.18 17.88
CA TYR A 74 -18.62 23.40 16.83
C TYR A 74 -18.90 22.56 15.58
N PRO A 75 -18.60 23.08 14.37
CA PRO A 75 -18.77 22.35 13.12
C PRO A 75 -17.79 21.18 13.01
N LYS A 76 -18.17 20.15 12.23
CA LYS A 76 -17.40 18.90 12.08
C LYS A 76 -15.98 19.10 11.55
N ARG A 77 -15.70 20.17 10.81
CA ARG A 77 -14.39 20.51 10.25
C ARG A 77 -14.04 21.96 10.56
N MET A 78 -12.82 22.20 11.02
CA MET A 78 -12.31 23.52 11.39
C MET A 78 -10.90 23.72 10.82
N ARG A 79 -10.59 24.94 10.37
CA ARG A 79 -9.26 25.31 9.86
C ARG A 79 -8.25 25.63 10.96
N ARG A 80 -8.71 25.86 12.20
CA ARG A 80 -7.88 26.15 13.37
C ARG A 80 -8.20 25.16 14.47
N GLY A 81 -7.16 24.61 15.09
CA GLY A 81 -7.30 23.75 16.26
C GLY A 81 -7.79 24.57 17.45
N THR A 82 -8.59 23.96 18.31
CA THR A 82 -9.14 24.60 19.50
C THR A 82 -8.29 24.24 20.71
N ILE A 83 -7.05 24.76 20.74
CA ILE A 83 -6.04 24.51 21.79
C ILE A 83 -6.64 24.74 23.19
N ALA A 84 -7.48 25.75 23.35
CA ALA A 84 -8.12 26.06 24.63
C ALA A 84 -8.95 24.90 25.22
N HIS A 85 -9.66 24.14 24.39
CA HIS A 85 -10.47 23.00 24.86
C HIS A 85 -9.58 21.81 25.25
N THR A 86 -8.57 21.52 24.43
CA THR A 86 -7.57 20.49 24.71
C THR A 86 -6.84 20.78 26.03
N SER A 87 -6.43 22.04 26.26
CA SER A 87 -5.76 22.46 27.50
C SER A 87 -6.66 22.44 28.73
N LYS A 88 -7.99 22.60 28.57
CA LYS A 88 -8.93 22.48 29.69
C LYS A 88 -9.15 21.03 30.10
N LEU A 89 -9.31 20.14 29.12
CA LEU A 89 -9.45 18.70 29.36
C LEU A 89 -8.18 18.10 29.97
N SER A 90 -6.99 18.50 29.51
CA SER A 90 -5.73 17.96 30.03
C SER A 90 -5.45 18.35 31.49
N ARG A 91 -6.15 19.37 32.02
CA ARG A 91 -6.03 19.80 33.43
C ARG A 91 -6.96 19.03 34.37
N GLU A 92 -7.88 18.23 33.86
CA GLU A 92 -8.72 17.37 34.70
C GLU A 92 -7.85 16.27 35.34
N PHE A 93 -7.91 16.15 36.66
CA PHE A 93 -7.06 15.20 37.42
C PHE A 93 -7.17 13.75 36.91
N LYS A 94 -8.35 13.36 36.43
CA LYS A 94 -8.65 12.02 35.93
C LYS A 94 -8.29 11.81 34.46
N VAL A 95 -8.02 12.87 33.70
CA VAL A 95 -7.62 12.79 32.30
C VAL A 95 -6.11 12.63 32.22
N LYS A 96 -5.65 11.50 31.69
CA LYS A 96 -4.21 11.23 31.52
C LYS A 96 -3.68 11.73 30.18
N TRP A 97 -4.53 11.78 29.16
CA TRP A 97 -4.15 12.21 27.83
C TRP A 97 -5.37 12.70 27.05
N VAL A 98 -5.16 13.67 26.18
CA VAL A 98 -6.19 14.20 25.29
C VAL A 98 -5.57 14.68 23.98
N GLU A 99 -6.18 14.31 22.86
CA GLU A 99 -5.78 14.80 21.54
C GLU A 99 -7.00 15.12 20.67
N GLN A 100 -7.00 16.33 20.10
CA GLN A 100 -8.00 16.73 19.12
C GLN A 100 -7.79 15.93 17.83
N GLN A 101 -8.84 15.27 17.36
CA GLN A 101 -8.75 14.45 16.17
C GLN A 101 -8.62 15.35 14.93
N VAL A 102 -7.61 15.04 14.11
CA VAL A 102 -7.37 15.72 12.83
C VAL A 102 -7.85 14.85 11.67
N VAL A 103 -8.37 15.49 10.62
CA VAL A 103 -8.72 14.79 9.39
C VAL A 103 -7.42 14.30 8.75
N LYS A 104 -7.16 12.98 8.85
CA LYS A 104 -6.10 12.35 8.09
C LYS A 104 -6.60 12.09 6.66
N ARG A 105 -5.83 12.52 5.66
CA ARG A 105 -6.07 12.14 4.26
C ARG A 105 -5.70 10.67 4.11
N ARG A 106 -6.68 9.81 3.76
CA ARG A 106 -6.39 8.43 3.37
C ARG A 106 -5.65 8.47 2.03
N VAL A 107 -4.40 8.04 2.02
CA VAL A 107 -3.65 7.76 0.80
C VAL A 107 -3.75 6.26 0.57
N LYS A 108 -4.16 5.85 -0.63
CA LYS A 108 -4.19 4.43 -1.02
C LYS A 108 -2.73 3.94 -0.95
N ARG A 109 -2.43 2.91 -0.15
CA ARG A 109 -1.14 2.24 -0.25
C ARG A 109 -1.18 1.51 -1.59
N ASP A 110 -0.51 2.01 -2.61
CA ASP A 110 -0.48 1.37 -3.92
C ASP A 110 0.23 0.02 -3.82
N ILE A 111 -0.21 -0.95 -4.63
CA ILE A 111 0.57 -2.19 -4.75
C ILE A 111 1.69 -1.74 -5.67
N LEU A 112 2.88 -1.70 -5.11
CA LEU A 112 4.09 -1.52 -5.88
C LEU A 112 4.67 -2.91 -6.03
N PHE A 113 4.31 -3.54 -7.13
CA PHE A 113 5.10 -4.64 -7.66
C PHE A 113 6.47 -4.07 -8.04
N ARG A 114 7.53 -4.81 -7.71
CA ARG A 114 8.92 -4.38 -7.98
C ARG A 114 9.34 -4.66 -9.42
N ASP A 115 8.46 -5.31 -10.17
CA ASP A 115 8.67 -5.74 -11.55
C ASP A 115 8.89 -4.52 -12.46
N PRO A 116 9.99 -4.48 -13.24
CA PRO A 116 10.43 -3.27 -13.95
C PRO A 116 9.39 -2.64 -14.87
N LEU A 117 8.52 -3.44 -15.46
CA LEU A 117 7.50 -3.03 -16.43
C LEU A 117 6.12 -2.80 -15.78
N TRP A 118 5.96 -3.00 -14.47
CA TRP A 118 4.68 -2.77 -13.78
C TRP A 118 4.08 -1.39 -14.07
N ASN A 119 4.92 -0.35 -14.08
CA ASN A 119 4.48 1.02 -14.29
C ASN A 119 4.00 1.31 -15.73
N ILE A 120 4.28 0.42 -16.70
CA ILE A 120 3.83 0.55 -18.09
C ILE A 120 2.67 -0.40 -18.44
N GLN A 121 2.27 -1.30 -17.54
CA GLN A 121 1.11 -2.19 -17.70
C GLN A 121 -0.21 -1.45 -17.41
N TRP A 122 -0.49 -0.44 -18.22
CA TRP A 122 -1.65 0.46 -18.07
C TRP A 122 -2.98 -0.29 -17.99
N TYR A 123 -3.10 -1.46 -18.64
CA TYR A 123 -4.30 -2.29 -18.66
C TYR A 123 -4.60 -2.97 -17.31
N LEU A 124 -3.61 -3.13 -16.44
CA LEU A 124 -3.79 -3.65 -15.07
C LEU A 124 -3.95 -2.52 -14.05
N HIS A 125 -3.25 -1.42 -14.27
CA HIS A 125 -3.28 -0.26 -13.39
C HIS A 125 -2.99 1.01 -14.18
N ASN A 126 -4.04 1.77 -14.46
CA ASN A 126 -3.90 3.04 -15.17
C ASN A 126 -3.68 4.19 -14.18
N SER A 127 -2.45 4.70 -14.11
CA SER A 127 -2.10 5.86 -13.29
C SER A 127 -2.31 7.21 -14.01
N ASN A 128 -2.80 7.21 -15.26
CA ASN A 128 -3.03 8.44 -16.03
C ASN A 128 -4.38 9.07 -15.69
N ASN A 129 -4.35 10.33 -15.23
CA ASN A 129 -5.54 11.09 -14.84
C ASN A 129 -6.50 11.41 -16.02
N LEU A 130 -6.06 11.28 -17.27
CA LEU A 130 -6.91 11.51 -18.44
C LEU A 130 -7.74 10.27 -18.85
N PHE A 131 -7.32 9.08 -18.42
CA PHE A 131 -7.95 7.80 -18.77
C PHE A 131 -8.30 7.00 -17.52
N VAL A 132 -8.80 7.69 -16.49
CA VAL A 132 -9.20 7.07 -15.22
C VAL A 132 -10.26 6.00 -15.49
N ASN A 133 -10.05 4.80 -14.93
CA ASN A 133 -10.88 3.60 -15.10
C ASN A 133 -10.80 2.92 -16.49
N TYR A 134 -9.83 3.28 -17.33
CA TYR A 134 -9.51 2.52 -18.55
C TYR A 134 -8.43 1.49 -18.22
N ASP A 135 -8.80 0.53 -17.37
CA ASP A 135 -8.03 -0.66 -16.98
C ASP A 135 -9.00 -1.77 -16.54
N HIS A 136 -8.50 -2.97 -16.29
CA HIS A 136 -9.31 -4.12 -15.86
C HIS A 136 -9.83 -4.00 -14.40
N ASN A 137 -9.49 -2.94 -13.66
CA ASN A 137 -9.86 -2.72 -12.26
C ASN A 137 -9.57 -3.93 -11.35
N VAL A 138 -8.42 -4.57 -11.56
CA VAL A 138 -7.99 -5.80 -10.86
C VAL A 138 -7.36 -5.52 -9.48
N ILE A 139 -6.92 -4.28 -9.24
CA ILE A 139 -6.21 -3.90 -8.01
C ILE A 139 -7.04 -4.16 -6.73
N PRO A 140 -8.34 -3.82 -6.65
CA PRO A 140 -9.15 -4.18 -5.49
C PRO A 140 -9.25 -5.70 -5.29
N VAL A 141 -9.43 -6.47 -6.37
CA VAL A 141 -9.53 -7.95 -6.32
C VAL A 141 -8.28 -8.55 -5.67
N TRP A 142 -7.10 -8.12 -6.10
CA TRP A 142 -5.83 -8.56 -5.51
C TRP A 142 -5.66 -8.10 -4.05
N LYS A 143 -5.91 -6.82 -3.74
CA LYS A 143 -5.64 -6.29 -2.38
C LYS A 143 -6.65 -6.67 -1.33
N THR A 144 -7.93 -6.63 -1.68
CA THR A 144 -9.02 -6.70 -0.70
C THR A 144 -9.55 -8.11 -0.57
N LEU A 145 -9.56 -8.86 -1.68
CA LEU A 145 -10.09 -10.22 -1.71
C LEU A 145 -8.98 -11.28 -1.73
N ASN A 146 -7.73 -10.89 -2.00
CA ASN A 146 -6.60 -11.82 -2.14
C ASN A 146 -6.86 -12.92 -3.19
N ILE A 147 -7.57 -12.57 -4.27
CA ILE A 147 -7.88 -13.46 -5.39
C ILE A 147 -6.82 -13.23 -6.47
N THR A 148 -6.02 -14.24 -6.79
CA THR A 148 -4.87 -14.11 -7.72
C THR A 148 -4.87 -15.14 -8.85
N GLY A 149 -5.95 -15.95 -8.96
CA GLY A 149 -6.00 -17.12 -9.85
C GLY A 149 -5.47 -18.42 -9.23
N ARG A 150 -5.06 -18.41 -7.96
CA ARG A 150 -4.58 -19.62 -7.27
C ARG A 150 -5.60 -20.76 -7.32
N GLY A 151 -5.14 -21.94 -7.73
CA GLY A 151 -5.98 -23.14 -7.88
C GLY A 151 -6.68 -23.26 -9.23
N VAL A 152 -6.46 -22.30 -10.14
CA VAL A 152 -6.91 -22.37 -11.54
C VAL A 152 -5.71 -22.71 -12.41
N SER A 153 -5.89 -23.63 -13.36
CA SER A 153 -4.97 -23.87 -14.47
C SER A 153 -5.59 -23.36 -15.77
N VAL A 154 -4.78 -22.71 -16.60
CA VAL A 154 -5.20 -22.09 -17.86
C VAL A 154 -4.31 -22.65 -18.97
N SER A 155 -4.92 -23.17 -20.03
CA SER A 155 -4.18 -23.60 -21.23
C SER A 155 -4.27 -22.54 -22.34
N ILE A 156 -3.14 -22.22 -22.97
CA ILE A 156 -3.04 -21.28 -24.09
C ILE A 156 -2.78 -22.08 -25.37
N LEU A 157 -3.81 -22.21 -26.21
CA LEU A 157 -3.69 -22.88 -27.50
C LEU A 157 -3.05 -21.94 -28.53
N ASP A 158 -1.74 -22.05 -28.72
CA ASP A 158 -0.94 -21.09 -29.48
C ASP A 158 0.35 -21.71 -30.06
N ASP A 159 1.35 -20.90 -30.41
CA ASP A 159 2.63 -21.28 -31.00
C ASP A 159 3.69 -21.83 -30.01
N GLY A 160 3.28 -22.07 -28.76
CA GLY A 160 4.11 -22.59 -27.68
C GLY A 160 4.33 -21.59 -26.55
N ILE A 161 4.85 -22.10 -25.42
CA ILE A 161 5.17 -21.30 -24.24
C ILE A 161 6.62 -21.58 -23.84
N GLU A 162 7.41 -20.53 -23.69
CA GLU A 162 8.75 -20.60 -23.09
C GLU A 162 8.62 -20.93 -21.60
N LYS A 163 8.43 -22.21 -21.29
CA LYS A 163 8.17 -22.73 -19.93
C LYS A 163 9.26 -22.34 -18.91
N ASP A 164 10.49 -22.12 -19.38
CA ASP A 164 11.63 -21.74 -18.56
C ASP A 164 11.82 -20.22 -18.41
N HIS A 165 10.96 -19.40 -19.04
CA HIS A 165 11.01 -17.94 -18.93
C HIS A 165 10.92 -17.52 -17.44
N PRO A 166 11.75 -16.57 -16.95
CA PRO A 166 11.80 -16.21 -15.54
C PRO A 166 10.45 -15.80 -14.91
N ASP A 167 9.55 -15.23 -15.71
CA ASP A 167 8.17 -14.88 -15.29
C ASP A 167 7.17 -16.02 -15.37
N LEU A 168 7.46 -17.10 -16.10
CA LEU A 168 6.49 -18.19 -16.33
C LEU A 168 6.86 -19.45 -15.57
N LYS A 169 8.15 -19.74 -15.37
CA LYS A 169 8.63 -21.01 -14.78
C LYS A 169 8.01 -21.40 -13.43
N ALA A 170 7.64 -20.42 -12.60
CA ALA A 170 6.99 -20.69 -11.31
C ALA A 170 5.52 -21.11 -11.47
N ASN A 171 4.87 -20.60 -12.52
CA ASN A 171 3.47 -20.80 -12.82
C ASN A 171 3.23 -21.83 -13.92
N TYR A 172 4.27 -22.30 -14.62
CA TYR A 172 4.18 -23.37 -15.60
C TYR A 172 3.52 -24.63 -15.01
N ASP A 173 2.69 -25.28 -15.82
CA ASP A 173 1.95 -26.49 -15.51
C ASP A 173 2.08 -27.52 -16.65
N PRO A 174 2.92 -28.56 -16.48
CA PRO A 174 3.12 -29.56 -17.51
C PRO A 174 1.87 -30.43 -17.75
N GLU A 175 0.92 -30.52 -16.80
CA GLU A 175 -0.33 -31.27 -17.01
C GLU A 175 -1.31 -30.49 -17.89
N ALA A 176 -1.12 -29.18 -18.03
CA ALA A 176 -1.91 -28.30 -18.88
C ALA A 176 -1.26 -28.02 -20.24
N SER A 177 -0.10 -28.61 -20.53
CA SER A 177 0.69 -28.38 -21.75
C SER A 177 0.85 -29.63 -22.60
N TYR A 178 0.80 -29.44 -23.92
CA TYR A 178 1.14 -30.47 -24.89
C TYR A 178 1.47 -29.85 -26.26
N ASP A 179 2.58 -30.25 -26.89
CA ASP A 179 2.92 -29.86 -28.26
C ASP A 179 2.26 -30.84 -29.24
N TYR A 180 1.17 -30.39 -29.87
CA TYR A 180 0.45 -31.16 -30.89
C TYR A 180 1.13 -31.18 -32.26
N ASN A 181 2.07 -30.26 -32.53
CA ASN A 181 2.82 -30.26 -33.80
C ASN A 181 3.87 -31.37 -33.82
N ASN A 182 4.48 -31.65 -32.66
CA ASN A 182 5.53 -32.64 -32.52
C ASN A 182 5.13 -33.89 -31.72
N ILE A 183 3.92 -33.88 -31.15
CA ILE A 183 3.32 -35.01 -30.42
C ILE A 183 4.20 -35.36 -29.20
N ASP A 184 4.54 -34.34 -28.42
CA ASP A 184 5.39 -34.47 -27.24
C ASP A 184 4.96 -33.48 -26.12
N PRO A 185 5.36 -33.70 -24.86
CA PRO A 185 4.91 -32.87 -23.74
C PRO A 185 5.73 -31.57 -23.57
N ASP A 186 6.62 -31.23 -24.49
CA ASP A 186 7.44 -30.01 -24.43
C ASP A 186 6.82 -28.87 -25.25
N PRO A 187 6.11 -27.90 -24.64
CA PRO A 187 5.47 -26.80 -25.35
C PRO A 187 6.47 -25.70 -25.75
N SER A 188 7.77 -25.89 -25.55
CA SER A 188 8.76 -24.82 -25.77
C SER A 188 8.75 -24.35 -27.23
N PRO A 189 8.67 -23.03 -27.48
CA PRO A 189 8.63 -22.50 -28.83
C PRO A 189 9.90 -22.87 -29.59
N ARG A 190 9.73 -23.37 -30.80
CA ARG A 190 10.87 -23.74 -31.65
C ARG A 190 11.44 -22.49 -32.32
N PRO A 191 12.76 -22.23 -32.24
CA PRO A 191 13.35 -21.08 -32.92
C PRO A 191 13.11 -21.16 -34.43
N THR A 192 12.57 -20.08 -35.00
CA THR A 192 12.47 -19.89 -36.45
C THR A 192 13.35 -18.72 -36.87
N PHE A 193 13.74 -18.67 -38.15
CA PHE A 193 14.58 -17.58 -38.67
C PHE A 193 13.96 -16.18 -38.48
N ASN A 194 12.65 -16.12 -38.32
CA ASN A 194 11.87 -14.88 -38.25
C ASN A 194 11.31 -14.59 -36.85
N ASP A 195 11.63 -15.40 -35.82
CA ASP A 195 11.09 -15.24 -34.46
C ASP A 195 9.53 -15.23 -34.45
N GLU A 196 8.94 -16.17 -35.19
CA GLU A 196 7.48 -16.28 -35.34
C GLU A 196 6.81 -16.89 -34.09
N ASN A 197 7.47 -17.86 -33.45
CA ASN A 197 6.95 -18.62 -32.32
C ASN A 197 7.14 -17.89 -30.96
N ARG A 198 6.51 -16.73 -30.82
CA ARG A 198 6.62 -15.86 -29.63
C ARG A 198 5.27 -15.43 -29.08
N HIS A 199 4.19 -15.74 -29.78
CA HIS A 199 2.85 -15.25 -29.51
C HIS A 199 2.31 -15.88 -28.23
N GLY A 200 2.40 -17.20 -28.08
CA GLY A 200 1.92 -17.95 -26.92
C GLY A 200 2.62 -17.54 -25.62
N THR A 201 3.93 -17.33 -25.66
CA THR A 201 4.69 -16.84 -24.49
C THR A 201 4.23 -15.45 -24.04
N ARG A 202 3.89 -14.56 -24.97
CA ARG A 202 3.34 -13.22 -24.65
C ARG A 202 1.94 -13.33 -24.05
N CYS A 203 1.07 -14.14 -24.64
CA CYS A 203 -0.28 -14.40 -24.11
C CYS A 203 -0.22 -15.02 -22.71
N ALA A 204 0.65 -16.01 -22.49
CA ALA A 204 0.88 -16.61 -21.18
C ALA A 204 1.36 -15.58 -20.15
N GLY A 205 2.22 -14.64 -20.55
CA GLY A 205 2.69 -13.53 -19.71
C GLY A 205 1.55 -12.62 -19.24
N GLU A 206 0.64 -12.24 -20.14
CA GLU A 206 -0.53 -11.40 -19.78
C GLU A 206 -1.45 -12.09 -18.76
N VAL A 207 -1.57 -13.42 -18.83
CA VAL A 207 -2.41 -14.19 -17.92
C VAL A 207 -1.70 -14.45 -16.59
N ALA A 208 -0.50 -15.03 -16.62
CA ALA A 208 0.12 -15.68 -15.47
C ALA A 208 1.61 -15.35 -15.28
N ALA A 209 2.13 -14.25 -15.81
CA ALA A 209 3.46 -13.78 -15.40
C ALA A 209 3.52 -13.60 -13.87
N ALA A 210 4.56 -14.14 -13.24
CA ALA A 210 4.77 -14.09 -11.81
C ALA A 210 4.87 -12.65 -11.32
N ALA A 211 4.39 -12.41 -10.09
CA ALA A 211 4.43 -11.09 -9.48
C ALA A 211 5.56 -10.96 -8.45
N GLY A 212 6.28 -9.85 -8.48
CA GLY A 212 7.29 -9.48 -7.49
C GLY A 212 8.61 -10.25 -7.61
N ASN A 213 8.89 -10.86 -8.75
CA ASN A 213 10.13 -11.60 -9.03
C ASN A 213 11.22 -10.72 -9.70
N ASN A 214 10.94 -9.43 -9.92
CA ASN A 214 11.88 -8.46 -10.50
C ASN A 214 12.23 -8.74 -11.97
N HIS A 215 11.34 -9.40 -12.69
CA HIS A 215 11.38 -9.61 -14.12
C HIS A 215 10.15 -8.96 -14.76
N CYS A 216 10.28 -8.58 -16.04
CA CYS A 216 9.29 -7.87 -16.85
C CYS A 216 8.13 -7.21 -16.08
N GLY A 217 6.93 -7.75 -16.19
CA GLY A 217 5.70 -7.27 -15.54
C GLY A 217 4.96 -8.44 -14.88
N ILE A 218 3.67 -8.28 -14.60
CA ILE A 218 2.84 -9.31 -13.95
C ILE A 218 1.64 -9.73 -14.80
N GLY A 219 1.13 -10.94 -14.59
CA GLY A 219 -0.12 -11.40 -15.20
C GLY A 219 -1.37 -10.96 -14.42
N VAL A 220 -2.53 -10.92 -15.10
CA VAL A 220 -3.85 -10.68 -14.46
C VAL A 220 -4.10 -11.66 -13.30
N ALA A 221 -3.74 -12.92 -13.53
CA ALA A 221 -3.87 -14.06 -12.64
C ALA A 221 -2.48 -14.62 -12.30
N TYR A 222 -1.59 -13.78 -11.78
CA TYR A 222 -0.20 -14.13 -11.43
C TYR A 222 -0.01 -15.28 -10.42
N GLY A 223 -1.10 -15.79 -9.82
CA GLY A 223 -1.10 -16.98 -8.97
C GLY A 223 -1.71 -18.22 -9.62
N ALA A 224 -2.19 -18.14 -10.86
CA ALA A 224 -2.68 -19.27 -11.64
C ALA A 224 -1.55 -20.14 -12.16
N LYS A 225 -1.91 -21.35 -12.58
CA LYS A 225 -1.09 -22.24 -13.37
C LYS A 225 -1.33 -22.01 -14.87
N ILE A 226 -0.29 -22.16 -15.69
CA ILE A 226 -0.32 -21.85 -17.12
C ILE A 226 0.37 -22.95 -17.92
N GLY A 227 -0.25 -23.37 -19.03
CA GLY A 227 0.29 -24.40 -19.89
C GLY A 227 -0.12 -24.26 -21.35
#